data_AF-A0A7K4FYV9-F1
#
_entry.id   AF-A0A7K4FYV9-F1
#
_cell.length_a   1.000
_cell.length_b   1.000
_cell.length_c   1.000
_cell.angle_alpha   90.00
_cell.angle_beta   90.00
_cell.angle_gamma   90.00
#
_symmetry.space_group_name_H-M   'P 1'
#
loop_
_entity.id
_entity.type
_entity.pdbx_description
1 polymer ?
#
loop_
_entity_poly.entity_id
_entity_poly.type
_entity_poly.pdbx_seq_one_letter_code
_entity_poly.pdbx_strand_id
1 'polypeptide(L)'
;MDEEIRKEIRKIALQNAFDHEGKTQDKVVLAKILGTKPEFRTRVKEIVGDIAEIVSAVNQTSLDEQRKEIEENFPEILIPKEKIEEREGLPPLKGAEQGKVITRFPPEPNGYPHIGHAKAAIINAEYAKMYGGKFILRMDDTNPEAERMEYHAAIKVGLDWLGIKFDVIKSTSDDMELFYKKGIELINSGKAYVCTCKRDDISNNRKERKACKCSRDDIKQNIQGWGKMFDKFKPGDAIVRFRGDMKADNAVMRDPVLFRIIDEKHYTLGNKYRVWPSYDFAVAIEDSSDGVTHAFRSKEFELRKELIDAILDALNMRKPYQDFFSRLEFKGMPISKRILKPLIEEGKVSWYDDPRLPTLESL
;
A
#
# COMPACT_ATOMS: atom_id res chain seq x y z
N MET A 1 -31.38 -1.13 29.21
CA MET A 1 -30.66 -1.35 27.95
C MET A 1 -31.61 -1.98 26.95
N ASP A 2 -31.40 -1.78 25.65
CA ASP A 2 -32.17 -2.47 24.59
C ASP A 2 -32.04 -3.99 24.75
N GLU A 3 -33.15 -4.73 24.61
CA GLU A 3 -33.16 -6.19 24.69
C GLU A 3 -32.26 -6.82 23.62
N GLU A 4 -32.14 -6.19 22.45
CA GLU A 4 -31.28 -6.65 21.37
C GLU A 4 -29.79 -6.60 21.77
N ILE A 5 -29.38 -5.53 22.45
CA ILE A 5 -27.99 -5.37 22.95
C ILE A 5 -27.73 -6.39 24.06
N ARG A 6 -28.70 -6.61 24.95
CA ARG A 6 -28.57 -7.58 26.04
C ARG A 6 -28.42 -9.01 25.49
N LYS A 7 -29.16 -9.35 24.44
CA LYS A 7 -29.06 -10.61 23.72
C LYS A 7 -27.68 -10.77 23.06
N GLU A 8 -27.14 -9.73 22.44
CA GLU A 8 -25.82 -9.77 21.81
C GLU A 8 -24.69 -9.92 22.84
N ILE A 9 -24.75 -9.21 23.97
CA ILE A 9 -23.79 -9.38 25.07
C ILE A 9 -23.83 -10.82 25.60
N ARG A 10 -25.03 -11.38 25.76
CA ARG A 10 -25.23 -12.77 26.21
C ARG A 10 -24.68 -13.80 25.23
N LYS A 11 -24.91 -13.60 23.93
CA LYS A 11 -24.31 -14.40 22.86
C LYS A 11 -22.79 -14.42 22.94
N ILE A 12 -22.17 -13.24 23.07
CA ILE A 12 -20.71 -13.10 23.18
C ILE A 12 -20.16 -13.77 24.45
N ALA A 13 -20.87 -13.60 25.57
CA ALA A 13 -20.51 -14.21 26.85
C ALA A 13 -20.57 -15.75 26.78
N LEU A 14 -21.66 -16.32 26.24
CA LEU A 14 -21.85 -17.76 26.04
C LEU A 14 -20.83 -18.35 25.08
N GLN A 15 -20.59 -17.72 23.92
CA GLN A 15 -19.56 -18.16 22.97
C GLN A 15 -18.20 -18.23 23.68
N ASN A 16 -17.83 -17.18 24.41
CA ASN A 16 -16.52 -17.15 25.05
C ASN A 16 -16.40 -18.15 26.21
N ALA A 17 -17.46 -18.32 27.00
CA ALA A 17 -17.50 -19.32 28.06
C ALA A 17 -17.39 -20.73 27.48
N PHE A 18 -18.14 -21.04 26.42
CA PHE A 18 -18.08 -22.32 25.73
C PHE A 18 -16.69 -22.61 25.14
N ASP A 19 -16.03 -21.60 24.55
CA ASP A 19 -14.66 -21.71 24.03
C ASP A 19 -13.60 -21.88 25.13
N HIS A 20 -13.92 -21.55 26.39
CA HIS A 20 -12.99 -21.53 27.53
C HIS A 20 -13.55 -22.26 28.76
N GLU A 21 -13.94 -23.52 28.57
CA GLU A 21 -14.27 -24.46 29.67
C GLU A 21 -15.35 -23.95 30.65
N GLY A 22 -16.29 -23.16 30.13
CA GLY A 22 -17.48 -22.72 30.84
C GLY A 22 -17.35 -21.40 31.57
N LYS A 23 -16.24 -20.66 31.37
CA LYS A 23 -15.98 -19.40 32.06
C LYS A 23 -15.62 -18.27 31.10
N THR A 24 -16.10 -17.08 31.39
CA THR A 24 -15.80 -15.83 30.67
C THR A 24 -15.54 -14.69 31.65
N GLN A 25 -14.99 -13.58 31.16
CA GLN A 25 -14.66 -12.40 31.96
C GLN A 25 -15.23 -11.13 31.33
N ASP A 26 -15.67 -10.20 32.17
CA ASP A 26 -16.25 -8.90 31.79
C ASP A 26 -15.38 -8.17 30.77
N LYS A 27 -14.05 -8.15 30.98
CA LYS A 27 -13.09 -7.47 30.10
C LYS A 27 -13.09 -8.06 28.69
N VAL A 28 -13.25 -9.37 28.55
CA VAL A 28 -13.24 -10.06 27.24
C VAL A 28 -14.53 -9.76 26.48
N VAL A 29 -15.68 -9.83 27.16
CA VAL A 29 -16.99 -9.51 26.59
C VAL A 29 -17.06 -8.03 26.20
N LEU A 30 -16.56 -7.13 27.06
CA LEU A 30 -16.47 -5.71 26.77
C LEU A 30 -15.57 -5.43 25.55
N ALA A 31 -14.39 -6.06 25.47
CA ALA A 31 -13.52 -5.88 24.31
C ALA A 31 -14.18 -6.32 23.00
N LYS A 32 -14.89 -7.46 23.02
CA LYS A 32 -15.62 -7.99 21.86
C LYS A 32 -16.78 -7.09 21.45
N ILE A 33 -17.61 -6.61 22.39
CA ILE A 33 -18.75 -5.74 22.06
C ILE A 33 -18.30 -4.38 21.51
N LEU A 34 -17.21 -3.80 22.02
CA LEU A 34 -16.62 -2.56 21.49
C LEU A 34 -15.94 -2.73 20.12
N GLY A 35 -15.61 -3.99 19.78
CA GLY A 35 -15.12 -4.39 18.47
C GLY A 35 -16.24 -4.49 17.44
N THR A 36 -17.37 -5.11 17.80
CA THR A 36 -18.52 -5.32 16.90
C THR A 36 -19.47 -4.12 16.82
N LYS A 37 -19.56 -3.31 17.87
CA LYS A 37 -20.45 -2.15 17.99
C LYS A 37 -19.66 -0.91 18.47
N PRO A 38 -18.91 -0.24 17.56
CA PRO A 38 -18.02 0.88 17.89
C PRO A 38 -18.72 2.07 18.56
N GLU A 39 -20.03 2.23 18.37
CA GLU A 39 -20.87 3.27 18.98
C GLU A 39 -20.86 3.25 20.51
N PHE A 40 -20.60 2.10 21.14
CA PHE A 40 -20.51 2.00 22.60
C PHE A 40 -19.17 2.48 23.18
N ARG A 41 -18.17 2.78 22.34
CA ARG A 41 -16.86 3.27 22.82
C ARG A 41 -16.97 4.58 23.60
N THR A 42 -17.96 5.42 23.28
CA THR A 42 -18.24 6.67 24.00
C THR A 42 -19.26 6.50 25.13
N ARG A 43 -19.92 5.34 25.22
CA ARG A 43 -21.04 5.05 26.15
C ARG A 43 -20.78 3.81 27.01
N VAL A 44 -19.52 3.47 27.25
CA VAL A 44 -19.09 2.26 27.98
C VAL A 44 -19.80 2.12 29.34
N LYS A 45 -19.98 3.23 30.06
CA LYS A 45 -20.64 3.23 31.39
C LYS A 45 -22.07 2.68 31.37
N GLU A 46 -22.75 2.74 30.22
CA GLU A 46 -24.12 2.28 30.08
C GLU A 46 -24.25 0.76 29.92
N ILE A 47 -23.19 0.08 29.48
CA ILE A 47 -23.22 -1.36 29.18
C ILE A 47 -22.39 -2.21 30.15
N VAL A 48 -21.47 -1.61 30.92
CA VAL A 48 -20.59 -2.34 31.85
C VAL A 48 -21.37 -3.07 32.95
N GLY A 49 -22.44 -2.46 33.47
CA GLY A 49 -23.28 -3.10 34.49
C GLY A 49 -23.97 -4.35 33.97
N ASP A 50 -24.59 -4.26 32.78
CA ASP A 50 -25.24 -5.39 32.12
C ASP A 50 -24.25 -6.49 31.73
N ILE A 51 -23.04 -6.14 31.29
CA ILE A 51 -21.97 -7.10 31.00
C ILE A 51 -21.62 -7.90 32.26
N ALA A 52 -21.38 -7.22 33.39
CA ALA A 52 -21.03 -7.89 34.64
C ALA A 52 -22.15 -8.83 35.12
N GLU A 53 -23.40 -8.40 35.00
CA GLU A 53 -24.57 -9.21 35.33
C GLU A 53 -24.64 -10.48 34.45
N ILE A 54 -24.53 -10.32 33.12
CA ILE A 54 -24.61 -11.42 32.17
C ILE A 54 -23.45 -12.39 32.30
N VAL A 55 -22.23 -11.88 32.47
CA VAL A 55 -21.02 -12.71 32.67
C VAL A 55 -21.14 -13.51 33.96
N SER A 56 -21.62 -12.89 35.04
CA SER A 56 -21.89 -13.60 36.29
C SER A 56 -22.91 -14.73 36.10
N ALA A 57 -24.02 -14.45 35.40
CA ALA A 57 -25.06 -15.43 35.13
C ALA A 57 -24.55 -16.61 34.27
N VAL A 58 -23.80 -16.32 33.20
CA VAL A 58 -23.18 -17.36 32.35
C VAL A 58 -22.16 -18.19 33.13
N ASN A 59 -21.36 -17.56 33.99
CA ASN A 59 -20.38 -18.27 34.80
C ASN A 59 -21.00 -19.15 35.90
N GLN A 60 -22.29 -18.95 36.22
CA GLN A 60 -23.01 -19.77 37.20
C GLN A 60 -23.68 -21.00 36.57
N THR A 61 -23.83 -21.04 35.25
CA THR A 61 -24.37 -22.21 34.55
C THR A 61 -23.26 -23.22 34.24
N SER A 62 -23.62 -24.50 34.21
CA SER A 62 -22.73 -25.58 33.80
C SER A 62 -22.46 -25.55 32.29
N LEU A 63 -21.37 -26.17 31.84
CA LEU A 63 -21.05 -26.30 30.42
C LEU A 63 -22.18 -26.95 29.60
N ASP A 64 -22.88 -27.93 30.17
CA ASP A 64 -24.00 -28.60 29.52
C ASP A 64 -25.22 -27.67 29.38
N GLU A 65 -25.51 -26.86 30.39
CA GLU A 65 -26.57 -25.84 30.33
C GLU A 65 -26.23 -24.73 29.35
N GLN A 66 -24.97 -24.28 29.33
CA GLN A 66 -24.48 -23.32 28.34
C GLN A 66 -24.62 -23.88 26.92
N ARG A 67 -24.23 -25.14 26.70
CA ARG A 67 -24.39 -25.80 25.40
C ARG A 67 -25.86 -25.86 24.98
N LYS A 68 -26.77 -26.29 25.86
CA LYS A 68 -28.22 -26.30 25.57
C LYS A 68 -28.74 -24.91 25.20
N GLU A 69 -28.36 -23.90 25.97
CA GLU A 69 -28.78 -22.52 25.70
C GLU A 69 -28.25 -22.03 24.34
N ILE A 70 -27.02 -22.39 24.00
CA ILE A 70 -26.43 -22.10 22.69
C ILE A 70 -27.20 -22.82 21.57
N GLU A 71 -27.52 -24.11 21.73
CA GLU A 71 -28.29 -24.88 20.74
C GLU A 71 -29.66 -24.27 20.46
N GLU A 72 -30.35 -23.79 21.50
CA GLU A 72 -31.69 -23.22 21.40
C GLU A 72 -31.69 -21.79 20.85
N ASN A 73 -30.74 -20.95 21.28
CA ASN A 73 -30.82 -19.50 21.07
C ASN A 73 -29.75 -18.93 20.14
N PHE A 74 -28.62 -19.63 19.98
CA PHE A 74 -27.43 -19.17 19.25
C PHE A 74 -26.73 -20.32 18.49
N PRO A 75 -27.45 -21.16 17.71
CA PRO A 75 -26.88 -22.37 17.10
C PRO A 75 -25.67 -22.09 16.20
N GLU A 76 -25.53 -20.87 15.68
CA GLU A 76 -24.38 -20.42 14.90
C GLU A 76 -23.03 -20.51 15.64
N ILE A 77 -23.03 -20.51 16.98
CA ILE A 77 -21.84 -20.67 17.82
C ILE A 77 -21.23 -22.08 17.68
N LEU A 78 -22.09 -23.09 17.46
CA LEU A 78 -21.70 -24.50 17.39
C LEU A 78 -21.29 -24.93 15.99
N ILE A 79 -21.50 -24.09 14.99
CA ILE A 79 -20.98 -24.32 13.64
C ILE A 79 -19.44 -24.33 13.77
N PRO A 80 -18.78 -25.47 13.49
CA PRO A 80 -17.33 -25.53 13.56
C PRO A 80 -16.78 -24.44 12.64
N LYS A 81 -16.03 -23.49 13.21
CA LYS A 81 -15.23 -22.59 12.37
C LYS A 81 -14.35 -23.48 11.52
N GLU A 82 -14.40 -23.32 10.19
CA GLU A 82 -13.49 -24.01 9.29
C GLU A 82 -12.09 -23.86 9.88
N LYS A 83 -11.46 -24.98 10.23
CA LYS A 83 -10.04 -24.96 10.56
C LYS A 83 -9.38 -24.42 9.30
N ILE A 84 -8.79 -23.23 9.41
CA ILE A 84 -7.89 -22.74 8.38
C ILE A 84 -6.75 -23.76 8.38
N GLU A 85 -6.75 -24.66 7.39
CA GLU A 85 -5.61 -25.54 7.18
C GLU A 85 -4.37 -24.65 7.04
N GLU A 86 -3.37 -24.89 7.88
CA GLU A 86 -2.09 -24.20 7.74
C GLU A 86 -1.51 -24.57 6.37
N ARG A 87 -1.61 -23.62 5.45
CA ARG A 87 -1.09 -23.77 4.11
C ARG A 87 0.43 -23.66 4.15
N GLU A 88 1.11 -24.67 3.62
CA GLU A 88 2.51 -24.53 3.26
C GLU A 88 2.65 -23.71 1.95
N GLY A 89 3.41 -22.61 2.02
CA GLY A 89 3.73 -21.77 0.87
C GLY A 89 2.65 -20.75 0.48
N LEU A 90 2.90 -20.05 -0.63
CA LEU A 90 2.07 -18.93 -1.09
C LEU A 90 0.76 -19.38 -1.77
N PRO A 91 -0.36 -18.64 -1.64
CA PRO A 91 -1.66 -18.92 -2.29
C PRO A 91 -1.55 -19.02 -3.82
N PRO A 92 -2.37 -19.84 -4.52
CA PRO A 92 -2.36 -19.84 -5.97
C PRO A 92 -2.77 -18.47 -6.52
N LEU A 93 -2.15 -18.07 -7.62
CA LEU A 93 -2.46 -16.84 -8.31
C LEU A 93 -3.64 -16.99 -9.26
N LYS A 94 -4.57 -16.04 -9.20
CA LYS A 94 -5.74 -16.01 -10.08
C LYS A 94 -5.30 -15.71 -11.52
N GLY A 95 -5.69 -16.57 -12.46
CA GLY A 95 -5.36 -16.37 -13.88
C GLY A 95 -3.88 -16.57 -14.22
N ALA A 96 -3.10 -17.17 -13.31
CA ALA A 96 -1.73 -17.54 -13.59
C ALA A 96 -1.66 -18.76 -14.51
N GLU A 97 -0.79 -18.67 -15.51
CA GLU A 97 -0.45 -19.75 -16.42
C GLU A 97 1.04 -20.10 -16.23
N GLN A 98 1.35 -21.39 -16.22
CA GLN A 98 2.73 -21.87 -16.08
C GLN A 98 3.61 -21.33 -17.21
N GLY A 99 4.81 -20.87 -16.85
CA GLY A 99 5.78 -20.26 -17.76
C GLY A 99 5.47 -18.81 -18.17
N LYS A 100 4.31 -18.26 -17.77
CA LYS A 100 3.85 -16.93 -18.22
C LYS A 100 3.77 -15.89 -17.11
N VAL A 101 3.91 -16.28 -15.84
CA VAL A 101 3.88 -15.33 -14.73
C VAL A 101 5.10 -14.43 -14.80
N ILE A 102 4.87 -13.12 -14.83
CA ILE A 102 5.90 -12.10 -14.68
C ILE A 102 5.57 -11.27 -13.44
N THR A 103 6.50 -11.22 -12.48
CA THR A 103 6.45 -10.41 -11.26
C THR A 103 7.61 -9.40 -11.24
N ARG A 104 7.58 -8.44 -10.31
CA ARG A 104 8.65 -7.45 -10.15
C ARG A 104 8.79 -6.96 -8.72
N PHE A 105 10.03 -6.68 -8.34
CA PHE A 105 10.36 -5.97 -7.12
C PHE A 105 10.87 -4.58 -7.50
N PRO A 106 10.09 -3.51 -7.23
CA PRO A 106 10.44 -2.16 -7.62
C PRO A 106 10.88 -1.28 -6.42
N PRO A 107 12.07 -1.47 -5.82
CA PRO A 107 12.52 -0.63 -4.72
C PRO A 107 12.98 0.75 -5.19
N GLU A 108 12.71 1.78 -4.39
CA GLU A 108 13.31 3.11 -4.57
C GLU A 108 14.73 3.13 -3.99
N PRO A 109 15.77 3.56 -4.73
CA PRO A 109 17.15 3.62 -4.23
C PRO A 109 17.40 4.88 -3.38
N ASN A 110 16.58 5.09 -2.35
CA ASN A 110 16.64 6.25 -1.45
C ASN A 110 16.97 5.87 0.01
N GLY A 111 17.37 4.62 0.26
CA GLY A 111 17.91 4.16 1.55
C GLY A 111 18.24 2.68 1.56
N TYR A 112 18.89 2.23 2.64
CA TYR A 112 19.30 0.84 2.81
C TYR A 112 18.11 -0.13 2.85
N PRO A 113 18.21 -1.31 2.21
CA PRO A 113 17.18 -2.34 2.29
C PRO A 113 17.09 -2.91 3.71
N HIS A 114 15.92 -3.46 4.04
CA HIS A 114 15.61 -3.99 5.37
C HIS A 114 14.68 -5.19 5.25
N ILE A 115 14.38 -5.87 6.35
CA ILE A 115 13.58 -7.10 6.35
C ILE A 115 12.20 -6.97 5.66
N GLY A 116 11.58 -5.79 5.70
CA GLY A 116 10.37 -5.50 4.91
C GLY A 116 10.56 -5.57 3.39
N HIS A 117 11.72 -5.12 2.88
CA HIS A 117 12.11 -5.26 1.48
C HIS A 117 12.37 -6.73 1.14
N ALA A 118 13.01 -7.48 2.05
CA ALA A 118 13.22 -8.91 1.87
C ALA A 118 11.90 -9.66 1.68
N LYS A 119 10.90 -9.41 2.55
CA LYS A 119 9.56 -10.00 2.40
C LYS A 119 8.97 -9.71 1.01
N ALA A 120 9.02 -8.45 0.57
CA ALA A 120 8.46 -8.07 -0.72
C ALA A 120 9.19 -8.75 -1.89
N ALA A 121 10.52 -8.77 -1.86
CA ALA A 121 11.33 -9.42 -2.90
C ALA A 121 11.09 -10.94 -2.94
N ILE A 122 11.10 -11.61 -1.77
CA ILE A 122 10.87 -13.05 -1.65
C ILE A 122 9.49 -13.44 -2.17
N ILE A 123 8.43 -12.71 -1.80
CA ILE A 123 7.07 -13.00 -2.29
C ILE A 123 7.02 -12.97 -3.83
N ASN A 124 7.61 -11.94 -4.44
CA ASN A 124 7.62 -11.82 -5.91
C ASN A 124 8.48 -12.91 -6.57
N ALA A 125 9.65 -13.20 -6.01
CA ALA A 125 10.58 -14.22 -6.51
C ALA A 125 9.97 -15.63 -6.42
N GLU A 126 9.37 -15.98 -5.28
CA GLU A 126 8.75 -17.28 -5.07
C GLU A 126 7.54 -17.48 -5.99
N TYR A 127 6.74 -16.45 -6.25
CA TYR A 127 5.67 -16.56 -7.24
C TYR A 127 6.20 -16.77 -8.67
N ALA A 128 7.25 -16.06 -9.07
CA ALA A 128 7.88 -16.33 -10.37
C ALA A 128 8.36 -17.78 -10.45
N LYS A 129 9.06 -18.26 -9.41
CA LYS A 129 9.58 -19.63 -9.34
C LYS A 129 8.48 -20.70 -9.35
N MET A 130 7.44 -20.55 -8.53
CA MET A 130 6.29 -21.46 -8.47
C MET A 130 5.62 -21.66 -9.84
N TYR A 131 5.63 -20.61 -10.66
CA TYR A 131 4.99 -20.59 -11.96
C TYR A 131 5.98 -20.62 -13.13
N GLY A 132 7.24 -21.02 -12.92
CA GLY A 132 8.26 -21.10 -13.98
C GLY A 132 8.40 -19.80 -14.78
N GLY A 133 8.08 -18.67 -14.15
CA GLY A 133 7.91 -17.36 -14.72
C GLY A 133 9.18 -16.54 -14.70
N LYS A 134 9.02 -15.21 -14.85
CA LYS A 134 10.12 -14.24 -14.79
C LYS A 134 9.97 -13.28 -13.64
N PHE A 135 11.10 -12.86 -13.09
CA PHE A 135 11.17 -11.89 -12.02
C PHE A 135 12.06 -10.70 -12.39
N ILE A 136 11.49 -9.50 -12.29
CA ILE A 136 12.14 -8.24 -12.66
C ILE A 136 12.61 -7.51 -11.39
N LEU A 137 13.88 -7.11 -11.34
CA LEU A 137 14.34 -6.04 -10.45
C LEU A 137 14.21 -4.70 -11.18
N ARG A 138 13.43 -3.78 -10.63
CA ARG A 138 13.27 -2.45 -11.21
C ARG A 138 13.62 -1.37 -10.20
N MET A 139 14.73 -0.68 -10.37
CA MET A 139 15.05 0.45 -9.50
C MET A 139 14.10 1.60 -9.82
N ASP A 140 13.17 1.91 -8.93
CA ASP A 140 12.22 3.01 -9.11
C ASP A 140 12.92 4.33 -8.78
N ASP A 141 13.63 4.86 -9.79
CA ASP A 141 14.51 6.00 -9.68
C ASP A 141 13.95 7.27 -10.36
N THR A 142 12.78 7.71 -9.91
CA THR A 142 12.08 8.87 -10.48
C THR A 142 12.17 10.14 -9.62
N ASN A 143 12.94 10.09 -8.53
CA ASN A 143 13.11 11.17 -7.57
C ASN A 143 14.60 11.50 -7.31
N PRO A 144 15.26 12.26 -8.22
CA PRO A 144 16.68 12.57 -8.12
C PRO A 144 17.10 13.27 -6.81
N GLU A 145 16.18 13.98 -6.14
CA GLU A 145 16.43 14.61 -4.83
C GLU A 145 16.81 13.60 -3.74
N ALA A 146 16.19 12.42 -3.74
CA ALA A 146 16.27 11.45 -2.64
C ALA A 146 17.17 10.24 -2.93
N GLU A 147 17.42 9.97 -4.21
CA GLU A 147 18.06 8.72 -4.66
C GLU A 147 19.57 8.85 -4.73
N ARG A 148 20.29 7.79 -4.38
CA ARG A 148 21.76 7.77 -4.32
C ARG A 148 22.31 6.45 -4.84
N MET A 149 23.48 6.52 -5.49
CA MET A 149 24.20 5.33 -5.99
C MET A 149 24.54 4.35 -4.86
N GLU A 150 24.84 4.85 -3.67
CA GLU A 150 25.07 4.05 -2.46
C GLU A 150 23.89 3.12 -2.16
N TYR A 151 22.66 3.64 -2.16
CA TYR A 151 21.47 2.85 -1.87
C TYR A 151 21.12 1.88 -3.01
N HIS A 152 21.33 2.29 -4.26
CA HIS A 152 21.21 1.39 -5.41
C HIS A 152 22.13 0.17 -5.22
N ALA A 153 23.40 0.40 -4.87
CA ALA A 153 24.36 -0.67 -4.62
C ALA A 153 23.96 -1.54 -3.42
N ALA A 154 23.58 -0.94 -2.29
CA ALA A 154 23.16 -1.65 -1.09
C ALA A 154 21.93 -2.55 -1.33
N ILE A 155 20.95 -2.07 -2.10
CA ILE A 155 19.79 -2.88 -2.49
C ILE A 155 20.24 -4.11 -3.27
N LYS A 156 21.12 -3.95 -4.27
CA LYS A 156 21.61 -5.07 -5.07
C LYS A 156 22.37 -6.08 -4.20
N VAL A 157 23.30 -5.61 -3.36
CA VAL A 157 24.08 -6.47 -2.45
C VAL A 157 23.17 -7.24 -1.50
N GLY A 158 22.19 -6.57 -0.87
CA GLY A 158 21.25 -7.23 0.04
C GLY A 158 20.37 -8.27 -0.65
N LEU A 159 19.95 -8.03 -1.90
CA LEU A 159 19.19 -9.01 -2.68
C LEU A 159 20.03 -10.20 -3.13
N ASP A 160 21.29 -9.95 -3.53
CA ASP A 160 22.26 -11.00 -3.86
C ASP A 160 22.56 -11.87 -2.63
N TRP A 161 22.71 -11.28 -1.44
CA TRP A 161 22.89 -12.00 -0.17
C TRP A 161 21.69 -12.90 0.18
N LEU A 162 20.47 -12.45 -0.11
CA LEU A 162 19.25 -13.27 0.02
C LEU A 162 19.19 -14.43 -1.00
N GLY A 163 20.14 -14.53 -1.94
CA GLY A 163 20.15 -15.55 -2.99
C GLY A 163 19.06 -15.35 -4.05
N ILE A 164 18.50 -14.15 -4.15
CA ILE A 164 17.42 -13.82 -5.07
C ILE A 164 18.02 -13.54 -6.45
N LYS A 165 17.52 -14.25 -7.47
CA LYS A 165 17.93 -14.08 -8.87
C LYS A 165 16.85 -13.36 -9.67
N PHE A 166 17.28 -12.49 -10.57
CA PHE A 166 16.41 -11.72 -11.45
C PHE A 166 16.66 -12.09 -12.91
N ASP A 167 15.59 -12.16 -13.69
CA ASP A 167 15.66 -12.38 -15.14
C ASP A 167 15.91 -11.08 -15.91
N VAL A 168 15.44 -9.96 -15.35
CA VAL A 168 15.57 -8.62 -15.93
C VAL A 168 15.94 -7.66 -14.82
N ILE A 169 16.90 -6.78 -15.08
CA ILE A 169 17.28 -5.66 -14.22
C ILE A 169 17.14 -4.39 -15.05
N LYS A 170 16.39 -3.41 -14.56
CA LYS A 170 16.22 -2.11 -15.21
C LYS A 170 16.06 -0.98 -14.19
N SER A 171 16.22 0.25 -14.64
CA SER A 171 15.81 1.45 -13.92
C SER A 171 14.50 1.98 -14.51
N THR A 172 13.62 2.53 -13.69
CA THR A 172 12.42 3.23 -14.19
C THR A 172 12.80 4.41 -15.06
N SER A 173 13.90 5.10 -14.75
CA SER A 173 14.46 6.19 -15.54
C SER A 173 14.98 5.79 -16.93
N ASP A 174 15.09 4.49 -17.24
CA ASP A 174 15.37 4.02 -18.61
C ASP A 174 14.20 4.33 -19.57
N ASP A 175 12.97 4.46 -19.04
CA ASP A 175 11.73 4.62 -19.81
C ASP A 175 11.22 6.08 -19.88
N MET A 176 12.07 7.06 -19.61
CA MET A 176 11.67 8.48 -19.60
C MET A 176 11.01 8.93 -20.91
N GLU A 177 11.51 8.48 -22.06
CA GLU A 177 10.90 8.80 -23.37
C GLU A 177 9.51 8.15 -23.53
N LEU A 178 9.33 6.94 -23.02
CA LEU A 178 8.02 6.27 -22.99
C LEU A 178 7.05 7.05 -22.11
N PHE A 179 7.48 7.53 -20.94
CA PHE A 179 6.65 8.36 -20.07
C PHE A 179 6.26 9.66 -20.75
N TYR A 180 7.16 10.37 -21.41
CA TYR A 180 6.83 11.60 -22.14
C TYR A 180 5.83 11.35 -23.27
N LYS A 181 6.01 10.26 -24.03
CA LYS A 181 5.06 9.84 -25.06
C LYS A 181 3.67 9.58 -24.48
N LYS A 182 3.57 8.88 -23.36
CA LYS A 182 2.29 8.60 -22.69
C LYS A 182 1.69 9.82 -22.01
N GLY A 183 2.52 10.71 -21.47
CA GLY A 183 2.09 11.99 -20.91
C GLY A 183 1.43 12.89 -21.94
N ILE A 184 2.07 13.07 -23.11
CA ILE A 184 1.49 13.89 -24.18
C ILE A 184 0.24 13.24 -24.81
N GLU A 185 0.16 11.90 -24.85
CA GLU A 185 -1.05 11.17 -25.28
C GLU A 185 -2.25 11.48 -24.35
N LEU A 186 -2.04 11.49 -23.03
CA LEU A 186 -3.07 11.90 -22.07
C LEU A 186 -3.47 13.36 -22.22
N ILE A 187 -2.53 14.26 -22.49
CA ILE A 187 -2.83 15.68 -22.71
C ILE A 187 -3.65 15.87 -23.99
N ASN A 188 -3.25 15.23 -25.09
CA ASN A 188 -3.94 15.33 -26.39
C ASN A 188 -5.35 14.73 -26.36
N SER A 189 -5.57 13.69 -25.57
CA SER A 189 -6.90 13.09 -25.35
C SER A 189 -7.74 13.86 -24.32
N GLY A 190 -7.21 14.97 -23.78
CA GLY A 190 -7.88 15.77 -22.77
C GLY A 190 -8.04 15.05 -21.43
N LYS A 191 -7.28 14.00 -21.15
CA LYS A 191 -7.28 13.23 -19.89
C LYS A 191 -6.23 13.71 -18.88
N ALA A 192 -5.37 14.63 -19.27
CA ALA A 192 -4.45 15.33 -18.37
C ALA A 192 -4.43 16.84 -18.70
N TYR A 193 -3.96 17.63 -17.73
CA TYR A 193 -3.80 19.08 -17.88
C TYR A 193 -2.59 19.60 -17.10
N VAL A 194 -2.07 20.75 -17.53
CA VAL A 194 -0.99 21.45 -16.85
C VAL A 194 -1.60 22.35 -15.79
N CYS A 195 -1.14 22.23 -14.55
CA CYS A 195 -1.60 23.02 -13.42
C CYS A 195 -0.47 23.90 -12.92
N THR A 196 -0.74 25.20 -12.82
CA THR A 196 0.18 26.21 -12.27
C THR A 196 -0.28 26.75 -10.92
N CYS A 197 -1.25 26.08 -10.27
CA CYS A 197 -1.66 26.43 -8.91
C CYS A 197 -0.54 26.13 -7.93
N LYS A 198 -0.45 26.92 -6.86
CA LYS A 198 0.50 26.65 -5.77
C LYS A 198 0.15 25.33 -5.07
N ARG A 199 1.16 24.71 -4.46
CA ARG A 199 1.01 23.43 -3.73
C ARG A 199 -0.10 23.47 -2.67
N ASP A 200 -0.16 24.55 -1.90
CA ASP A 200 -1.16 24.71 -0.84
C ASP A 200 -2.58 24.84 -1.41
N ASP A 201 -2.73 25.58 -2.52
CA ASP A 201 -4.02 25.68 -3.23
C ASP A 201 -4.45 24.32 -3.78
N ILE A 202 -3.53 23.53 -4.33
CA ILE A 202 -3.83 22.18 -4.80
C ILE A 202 -4.29 21.30 -3.64
N SER A 203 -3.59 21.35 -2.50
CA SER A 203 -3.93 20.60 -1.30
C SER A 203 -5.33 20.96 -0.79
N ASN A 204 -5.60 22.26 -0.63
CA ASN A 204 -6.89 22.77 -0.18
C ASN A 204 -8.02 22.40 -1.16
N ASN A 205 -7.81 22.60 -2.46
CA ASN A 205 -8.78 22.22 -3.49
C ASN A 205 -9.10 20.71 -3.46
N ARG A 206 -8.10 19.83 -3.25
CA ARG A 206 -8.32 18.39 -3.11
C ARG A 206 -9.08 18.03 -1.82
N LYS A 207 -8.82 18.74 -0.73
CA LYS A 207 -9.55 18.59 0.54
C LYS A 207 -11.00 19.03 0.40
N GLU A 208 -11.24 20.16 -0.27
CA GLU A 208 -12.56 20.75 -0.53
C GLU A 208 -13.29 20.14 -1.73
N ARG A 209 -12.69 19.15 -2.41
CA ARG A 209 -13.26 18.47 -3.59
C ARG A 209 -13.60 19.45 -4.74
N LYS A 210 -12.78 20.50 -4.91
CA LYS A 210 -12.98 21.59 -5.87
C LYS A 210 -11.94 21.58 -6.98
N ALA A 211 -12.37 21.47 -8.23
CA ALA A 211 -11.47 21.56 -9.38
C ALA A 211 -10.88 22.99 -9.51
N CYS A 212 -9.58 23.09 -9.83
CA CYS A 212 -8.92 24.38 -10.05
C CYS A 212 -9.23 24.94 -11.45
N LYS A 213 -8.95 26.23 -11.68
CA LYS A 213 -9.24 26.88 -12.98
C LYS A 213 -8.47 26.24 -14.14
N CYS A 214 -7.21 25.82 -13.93
CA CYS A 214 -6.39 25.15 -14.94
C CYS A 214 -7.02 23.86 -15.48
N SER A 215 -7.90 23.21 -14.71
CA SER A 215 -8.66 22.05 -15.21
C SER A 215 -9.63 22.39 -16.34
N ARG A 216 -9.87 23.66 -16.66
CA ARG A 216 -10.73 24.08 -17.77
C ARG A 216 -9.95 24.56 -18.98
N ASP A 217 -8.62 24.55 -18.91
CA ASP A 217 -7.77 24.95 -20.03
C ASP A 217 -7.95 23.99 -21.19
N ASP A 218 -7.95 24.54 -22.41
CA ASP A 218 -8.10 23.76 -23.63
C ASP A 218 -6.83 22.93 -23.95
N ILE A 219 -6.94 22.03 -24.93
CA ILE A 219 -5.84 21.15 -25.31
C ILE A 219 -4.61 21.96 -25.76
N LYS A 220 -4.80 23.08 -26.48
CA LYS A 220 -3.70 23.91 -27.00
C LYS A 220 -2.94 24.58 -25.87
N GLN A 221 -3.62 25.12 -24.87
CA GLN A 221 -3.02 25.70 -23.66
C GLN A 221 -2.22 24.64 -22.90
N ASN A 222 -2.77 23.43 -22.74
CA ASN A 222 -2.08 22.34 -22.07
C ASN A 222 -0.81 21.88 -22.81
N ILE A 223 -0.85 21.76 -24.15
CA ILE A 223 0.34 21.44 -24.96
C ILE A 223 1.41 22.52 -24.82
N GLN A 224 1.02 23.81 -24.84
CA GLN A 224 1.97 24.91 -24.61
C GLN A 224 2.57 24.87 -23.20
N GLY A 225 1.74 24.57 -22.19
CA GLY A 225 2.19 24.39 -20.81
C GLY A 225 3.19 23.25 -20.69
N TRP A 226 2.92 22.11 -21.33
CA TRP A 226 3.80 20.94 -21.36
C TRP A 226 5.16 21.29 -21.94
N GLY A 227 5.20 21.96 -23.11
CA GLY A 227 6.45 22.42 -23.71
C GLY A 227 7.26 23.32 -22.77
N LYS A 228 6.60 24.27 -22.10
CA LYS A 228 7.23 25.19 -21.14
C LYS A 228 7.83 24.50 -19.92
N MET A 229 7.38 23.30 -19.55
CA MET A 229 7.95 22.54 -18.42
C MET A 229 9.40 22.13 -18.67
N PHE A 230 9.83 22.03 -19.93
CA PHE A 230 11.19 21.61 -20.29
C PHE A 230 12.20 22.75 -20.26
N ASP A 231 11.80 24.02 -20.41
CA ASP A 231 12.76 25.12 -20.58
C ASP A 231 12.36 26.47 -19.95
N LYS A 232 11.09 26.72 -19.62
CA LYS A 232 10.61 28.01 -19.08
C LYS A 232 10.24 27.97 -17.61
N PHE A 233 9.53 26.93 -17.18
CA PHE A 233 9.07 26.82 -15.79
C PHE A 233 10.21 26.40 -14.86
N LYS A 234 10.14 26.89 -13.62
CA LYS A 234 11.00 26.48 -12.51
C LYS A 234 10.35 25.36 -11.70
N PRO A 235 11.11 24.63 -10.87
CA PRO A 235 10.54 23.69 -9.90
C PRO A 235 9.43 24.34 -9.07
N GLY A 236 8.24 23.73 -9.07
CA GLY A 236 7.05 24.23 -8.37
C GLY A 236 6.14 25.18 -9.18
N ASP A 237 6.57 25.70 -10.33
CA ASP A 237 5.74 26.58 -11.16
C ASP A 237 4.62 25.84 -11.89
N ALA A 238 4.87 24.57 -12.27
CA ALA A 238 3.94 23.77 -13.03
C ALA A 238 4.08 22.27 -12.73
N ILE A 239 2.95 21.57 -12.81
CA ILE A 239 2.85 20.11 -12.77
C ILE A 239 1.85 19.64 -13.83
N VAL A 240 1.97 18.39 -14.29
CA VAL A 240 0.89 17.73 -15.04
C VAL A 240 0.00 16.97 -14.06
N ARG A 241 -1.31 17.12 -14.17
CA ARG A 241 -2.29 16.40 -13.37
C ARG A 241 -3.17 15.53 -14.27
N PHE A 242 -3.47 14.33 -13.81
CA PHE A 242 -4.50 13.50 -14.42
C PHE A 242 -5.87 14.14 -14.16
N ARG A 243 -6.80 14.03 -15.11
CA ARG A 243 -8.20 14.36 -14.89
C ARG A 243 -8.88 13.15 -14.28
N GLY A 244 -8.84 13.09 -12.95
CA GLY A 244 -9.57 12.09 -12.21
C GLY A 244 -10.98 12.58 -11.86
N ASP A 245 -11.43 12.27 -10.66
CA ASP A 245 -12.69 12.77 -10.12
C ASP A 245 -12.45 13.52 -8.82
N MET A 246 -12.65 14.84 -8.87
CA MET A 246 -12.53 15.71 -7.70
C MET A 246 -13.57 15.43 -6.63
N LYS A 247 -14.69 14.77 -6.96
CA LYS A 247 -15.74 14.39 -6.03
C LYS A 247 -15.54 13.01 -5.40
N ALA A 248 -14.60 12.20 -5.90
CA ALA A 248 -14.36 10.83 -5.43
C ALA A 248 -14.07 10.77 -3.93
N ASP A 249 -14.59 9.72 -3.28
CA ASP A 249 -14.26 9.44 -1.87
C ASP A 249 -12.82 8.97 -1.73
N ASN A 250 -12.32 8.18 -2.71
CA ASN A 250 -10.91 7.89 -2.82
C ASN A 250 -10.12 9.15 -3.20
N ALA A 251 -9.43 9.75 -2.23
CA ALA A 251 -8.68 11.00 -2.43
C ALA A 251 -7.52 10.88 -3.44
N VAL A 252 -7.06 9.66 -3.74
CA VAL A 252 -6.06 9.39 -4.78
C VAL A 252 -6.57 9.80 -6.16
N MET A 253 -7.88 9.64 -6.42
CA MET A 253 -8.52 9.98 -7.69
C MET A 253 -8.72 11.48 -7.91
N ARG A 254 -8.49 12.32 -6.90
CA ARG A 254 -8.71 13.78 -6.99
C ARG A 254 -7.56 14.47 -7.70
N ASP A 255 -7.60 14.41 -9.02
CA ASP A 255 -6.63 14.97 -9.96
C ASP A 255 -5.17 14.77 -9.50
N PRO A 256 -4.67 13.53 -9.42
CA PRO A 256 -3.32 13.24 -8.96
C PRO A 256 -2.27 13.80 -9.93
N VAL A 257 -1.06 14.01 -9.41
CA VAL A 257 0.09 14.50 -10.19
C VAL A 257 0.64 13.36 -11.05
N LEU A 258 0.90 13.65 -12.33
CA LEU A 258 1.57 12.75 -13.26
C LEU A 258 3.02 13.13 -13.51
N PHE A 259 3.33 14.42 -13.58
CA PHE A 259 4.69 14.93 -13.77
C PHE A 259 4.97 16.16 -12.92
N ARG A 260 6.22 16.30 -12.48
CA ARG A 260 6.75 17.48 -11.76
C ARG A 260 8.11 17.89 -12.29
N ILE A 261 8.46 19.16 -12.11
CA ILE A 261 9.79 19.68 -12.47
C ILE A 261 10.72 19.53 -11.26
N ILE A 262 11.88 18.92 -11.47
CA ILE A 262 12.96 18.76 -10.49
C ILE A 262 14.27 19.05 -11.22
N ASP A 263 14.97 20.10 -10.79
CA ASP A 263 16.27 20.52 -11.36
C ASP A 263 17.44 19.96 -10.54
N GLU A 264 17.35 18.69 -10.17
CA GLU A 264 18.40 17.97 -9.44
C GLU A 264 19.09 16.93 -10.32
N LYS A 265 20.37 16.69 -10.02
CA LYS A 265 21.18 15.72 -10.76
C LYS A 265 20.74 14.29 -10.43
N HIS A 266 20.30 13.53 -11.43
CA HIS A 266 20.04 12.09 -11.28
C HIS A 266 21.36 11.32 -11.09
N TYR A 267 21.36 10.34 -10.17
CA TYR A 267 22.59 9.64 -9.76
C TYR A 267 23.22 8.80 -10.89
N THR A 268 22.46 8.38 -11.90
CA THR A 268 22.96 7.68 -13.11
C THR A 268 22.88 8.52 -14.39
N LEU A 269 21.89 9.41 -14.51
CA LEU A 269 21.58 10.09 -15.76
C LEU A 269 22.05 11.55 -15.80
N GLY A 270 22.63 12.05 -14.70
CA GLY A 270 23.04 13.44 -14.58
C GLY A 270 21.86 14.39 -14.76
N ASN A 271 22.03 15.41 -15.61
CA ASN A 271 21.03 16.46 -15.84
C ASN A 271 20.22 16.24 -17.14
N LYS A 272 20.15 15.00 -17.64
CA LYS A 272 19.48 14.68 -18.91
C LYS A 272 17.99 15.01 -18.88
N TYR A 273 17.34 14.82 -17.73
CA TYR A 273 15.91 15.01 -17.53
C TYR A 273 15.64 15.94 -16.36
N ARG A 274 14.58 16.75 -16.47
CA ARG A 274 14.08 17.63 -15.41
C ARG A 274 12.58 17.52 -15.15
N VAL A 275 11.82 16.97 -16.10
CA VAL A 275 10.39 16.71 -15.93
C VAL A 275 10.26 15.23 -15.56
N TRP A 276 9.95 14.93 -14.31
CA TRP A 276 9.96 13.58 -13.76
C TRP A 276 8.54 13.06 -13.53
N PRO A 277 8.25 11.79 -13.87
CA PRO A 277 6.93 11.20 -13.62
C PRO A 277 6.68 11.05 -12.11
N SER A 278 5.42 10.91 -11.74
CA SER A 278 5.05 10.41 -10.42
C SER A 278 5.12 8.89 -10.37
N TYR A 279 5.26 8.36 -9.15
CA TYR A 279 5.18 6.92 -8.88
C TYR A 279 3.95 6.27 -9.53
N ASP A 280 2.77 6.85 -9.30
CA ASP A 280 1.51 6.27 -9.79
C ASP A 280 1.47 6.20 -11.32
N PHE A 281 2.05 7.20 -12.00
CA PHE A 281 2.12 7.22 -13.46
C PHE A 281 3.15 6.22 -13.98
N ALA A 282 4.40 6.29 -13.50
CA ALA A 282 5.48 5.42 -13.95
C ALA A 282 5.10 3.95 -13.78
N VAL A 283 4.68 3.56 -12.57
CA VAL A 283 4.32 2.17 -12.26
C VAL A 283 3.18 1.66 -13.11
N ALA A 284 2.17 2.48 -13.42
CA ALA A 284 1.07 2.07 -14.29
C ALA A 284 1.61 1.70 -15.69
N ILE A 285 2.39 2.59 -16.31
CA ILE A 285 2.94 2.37 -17.65
C ILE A 285 3.86 1.16 -17.68
N GLU A 286 4.79 1.07 -16.73
CA GLU A 286 5.82 0.04 -16.72
C GLU A 286 5.27 -1.35 -16.39
N ASP A 287 4.38 -1.51 -15.41
CA ASP A 287 3.78 -2.81 -15.14
C ASP A 287 3.01 -3.34 -16.38
N SER A 288 2.44 -2.44 -17.19
CA SER A 288 1.85 -2.83 -18.47
C SER A 288 2.91 -3.17 -19.53
N SER A 289 3.87 -2.28 -19.78
CA SER A 289 4.85 -2.40 -20.89
C SER A 289 5.89 -3.49 -20.68
N ASP A 290 6.31 -3.71 -19.43
CA ASP A 290 7.28 -4.75 -19.05
C ASP A 290 6.63 -6.16 -19.05
N GLY A 291 5.33 -6.25 -19.34
CA GLY A 291 4.61 -7.52 -19.37
C GLY A 291 4.29 -8.09 -17.99
N VAL A 292 4.45 -7.33 -16.90
CA VAL A 292 4.12 -7.77 -15.54
C VAL A 292 2.69 -8.31 -15.53
N THR A 293 2.53 -9.55 -15.09
CA THR A 293 1.21 -10.21 -15.01
C THR A 293 0.57 -10.01 -13.65
N HIS A 294 1.38 -10.04 -12.59
CA HIS A 294 0.96 -9.95 -11.20
C HIS A 294 1.84 -8.94 -10.47
N ALA A 295 1.26 -7.79 -10.17
CA ALA A 295 1.88 -6.64 -9.57
C ALA A 295 1.60 -6.62 -8.05
N PHE A 296 2.46 -7.25 -7.26
CA PHE A 296 2.32 -7.29 -5.81
C PHE A 296 2.82 -6.00 -5.15
N ARG A 297 2.04 -5.43 -4.23
CA ARG A 297 2.44 -4.26 -3.42
C ARG A 297 2.04 -4.43 -1.96
N SER A 298 2.55 -3.56 -1.11
CA SER A 298 2.09 -3.48 0.27
C SER A 298 0.70 -2.82 0.34
N LYS A 299 -0.09 -3.18 1.36
CA LYS A 299 -1.51 -2.81 1.51
C LYS A 299 -1.78 -1.31 1.50
N GLU A 300 -0.83 -0.46 1.89
CA GLU A 300 -0.97 1.00 1.84
C GLU A 300 -1.14 1.56 0.42
N PHE A 301 -0.82 0.78 -0.62
CA PHE A 301 -1.01 1.16 -2.02
C PHE A 301 -2.35 0.68 -2.59
N GLU A 302 -3.21 0.02 -1.80
CA GLU A 302 -4.47 -0.57 -2.31
C GLU A 302 -5.38 0.46 -3.00
N LEU A 303 -5.55 1.64 -2.39
CA LEU A 303 -6.37 2.71 -2.96
C LEU A 303 -5.82 3.25 -4.29
N ARG A 304 -4.53 3.03 -4.60
CA ARG A 304 -3.93 3.45 -5.88
C ARG A 304 -4.25 2.49 -7.02
N LYS A 305 -4.77 1.29 -6.74
CA LYS A 305 -5.23 0.35 -7.77
C LYS A 305 -6.21 1.03 -8.73
N GLU A 306 -7.19 1.75 -8.17
CA GLU A 306 -8.21 2.47 -8.93
C GLU A 306 -7.59 3.50 -9.88
N LEU A 307 -6.60 4.27 -9.39
CA LEU A 307 -5.89 5.25 -10.20
C LEU A 307 -5.08 4.59 -11.32
N ILE A 308 -4.33 3.53 -11.00
CA ILE A 308 -3.52 2.81 -11.98
C ILE A 308 -4.41 2.24 -13.09
N ASP A 309 -5.53 1.61 -12.73
CA ASP A 309 -6.49 1.08 -13.70
C ASP A 309 -7.06 2.21 -14.59
N ALA A 310 -7.37 3.37 -14.01
CA ALA A 310 -7.89 4.52 -14.75
C ALA A 310 -6.86 5.15 -15.71
N ILE A 311 -5.58 5.21 -15.32
CA ILE A 311 -4.48 5.66 -16.19
C ILE A 311 -4.32 4.69 -17.37
N LEU A 312 -4.34 3.38 -17.09
CA LEU A 312 -4.22 2.34 -18.11
C LEU A 312 -5.39 2.36 -19.09
N ASP A 313 -6.63 2.54 -18.62
CA ASP A 313 -7.81 2.70 -19.47
C ASP A 313 -7.68 3.93 -20.37
N ALA A 314 -7.26 5.07 -19.82
CA ALA A 314 -7.10 6.31 -20.58
C ALA A 314 -6.05 6.19 -21.70
N LEU A 315 -5.14 5.24 -21.59
CA LEU A 315 -4.08 4.95 -22.57
C LEU A 315 -4.31 3.68 -23.39
N ASN A 316 -5.46 3.02 -23.20
CA ASN A 316 -5.78 1.71 -23.80
C ASN A 316 -4.66 0.68 -23.60
N MET A 317 -4.11 0.59 -22.38
CA MET A 317 -3.00 -0.31 -22.01
C MET A 317 -3.50 -1.51 -21.21
N ARG A 318 -2.72 -2.60 -21.24
CA ARG A 318 -3.06 -3.86 -20.55
C ARG A 318 -2.99 -3.65 -19.03
N LYS A 319 -3.96 -4.21 -18.31
CA LYS A 319 -3.97 -4.20 -16.84
C LYS A 319 -3.33 -5.48 -16.27
N PRO A 320 -2.25 -5.38 -15.48
CA PRO A 320 -1.80 -6.50 -14.67
C PRO A 320 -2.81 -6.81 -13.57
N TYR A 321 -2.83 -8.06 -13.07
CA TYR A 321 -3.43 -8.35 -11.78
C TYR A 321 -2.67 -7.57 -10.69
N GLN A 322 -3.38 -6.96 -9.76
CA GLN A 322 -2.80 -6.20 -8.65
C GLN A 322 -3.25 -6.84 -7.34
N ASP A 323 -2.29 -7.26 -6.53
CA ASP A 323 -2.52 -7.91 -5.25
C ASP A 323 -1.71 -7.25 -4.14
N PHE A 324 -2.21 -7.35 -2.91
CA PHE A 324 -1.68 -6.62 -1.77
C PHE A 324 -1.33 -7.53 -0.60
N PHE A 325 -0.16 -7.33 -0.03
CA PHE A 325 0.28 -8.02 1.20
C PHE A 325 0.50 -7.02 2.34
N SER A 326 0.27 -7.46 3.58
CA SER A 326 0.56 -6.65 4.76
C SER A 326 2.06 -6.40 4.90
N ARG A 327 2.44 -5.19 5.31
CA ARG A 327 3.83 -4.89 5.68
C ARG A 327 4.30 -5.79 6.81
N LEU A 328 5.61 -6.02 6.86
CA LEU A 328 6.25 -6.70 7.98
C LEU A 328 6.72 -5.64 8.98
N GLU A 329 6.22 -5.72 10.21
CA GLU A 329 6.64 -4.86 11.31
C GLU A 329 6.94 -5.75 12.53
N PHE A 330 8.12 -5.55 13.13
CA PHE A 330 8.52 -6.22 14.35
C PHE A 330 8.41 -5.25 15.52
N LYS A 331 7.77 -5.68 16.61
CA LYS A 331 7.70 -4.88 17.83
C LYS A 331 9.11 -4.65 18.36
N GLY A 332 9.51 -3.39 18.51
CA GLY A 332 10.83 -3.01 19.01
C GLY A 332 11.93 -2.87 17.94
N MET A 333 11.65 -3.17 16.66
CA MET A 333 12.61 -3.01 15.57
C MET A 333 12.03 -2.12 14.45
N PRO A 334 12.17 -0.79 14.57
CA PRO A 334 11.62 0.12 13.57
C PRO A 334 12.38 0.00 12.24
N ILE A 335 11.64 -0.07 11.13
CA ILE A 335 12.19 -0.10 9.76
C ILE A 335 12.12 1.27 9.06
N SER A 336 11.39 2.23 9.64
CA SER A 336 11.19 3.55 9.03
C SER A 336 12.44 4.41 9.12
N LYS A 337 12.88 4.98 8.00
CA LYS A 337 13.99 5.94 7.93
C LYS A 337 13.82 7.14 8.86
N ARG A 338 12.58 7.59 9.05
CA ARG A 338 12.27 8.71 9.98
C ARG A 338 12.61 8.38 11.43
N ILE A 339 12.67 7.10 11.79
CA ILE A 339 13.04 6.62 13.12
C ILE A 339 14.53 6.25 13.15
N LEU A 340 15.04 5.56 12.13
CA LEU A 340 16.43 5.11 12.09
C LEU A 340 17.43 6.26 11.98
N LYS A 341 17.13 7.29 11.19
CA LYS A 341 18.05 8.41 10.95
C LYS A 341 18.40 9.17 12.25
N PRO A 342 17.43 9.58 13.10
CA PRO A 342 17.73 10.17 14.39
C PRO A 342 18.57 9.26 15.31
N LEU A 343 18.35 7.94 15.29
CA LEU A 343 19.13 7.02 16.11
C LEU A 343 20.61 6.99 15.71
N ILE A 344 20.90 7.09 14.41
CA ILE A 344 22.26 7.18 13.88
C ILE A 344 22.86 8.55 14.22
N GLU A 345 22.12 9.65 13.97
CA GLU A 345 22.57 11.02 14.22
C GLU A 345 22.87 11.30 15.71
N GLU A 346 22.09 10.69 16.62
CA GLU A 346 22.30 10.75 18.07
C GLU A 346 23.35 9.75 18.59
N GLY A 347 23.96 8.95 17.70
CA GLY A 347 24.96 7.95 18.06
C GLY A 347 24.43 6.76 18.88
N LYS A 348 23.11 6.53 18.88
CA LYS A 348 22.48 5.38 19.58
C LYS A 348 22.76 4.06 18.85
N VAL A 349 22.96 4.12 17.53
CA VAL A 349 23.43 3.04 16.66
C VAL A 349 24.59 3.53 15.81
N SER A 350 25.54 2.65 15.45
CA SER A 350 26.77 3.03 14.75
C SER A 350 26.48 3.50 13.32
N TRP A 351 25.77 2.68 12.55
CA TRP A 351 25.38 2.95 11.17
C TRP A 351 24.26 1.98 10.74
N TYR A 352 23.93 1.94 9.45
CA TYR A 352 22.91 1.04 8.90
C TYR A 352 23.30 -0.45 8.93
N ASP A 353 24.55 -0.78 9.24
CA ASP A 353 25.06 -2.15 9.45
C ASP A 353 25.09 -2.56 10.94
N ASP A 354 24.63 -1.69 11.84
CA ASP A 354 24.62 -1.99 13.27
C ASP A 354 23.74 -3.23 13.54
N PRO A 355 24.27 -4.30 14.19
CA PRO A 355 23.57 -5.57 14.40
C PRO A 355 22.21 -5.48 15.12
N ARG A 356 21.89 -4.33 15.71
CA ARG A 356 20.59 -4.05 16.35
C ARG A 356 19.51 -3.63 15.36
N LEU A 357 19.88 -3.31 14.12
CA LEU A 357 18.96 -2.81 13.10
C LEU A 357 18.39 -3.93 12.23
N PRO A 358 17.13 -3.81 11.78
CA PRO A 358 16.49 -4.77 10.87
C PRO A 358 16.86 -4.54 9.39
N THR A 359 17.98 -3.89 9.11
CA THR A 359 18.53 -3.67 7.76
C THR A 359 19.16 -4.95 7.23
N LEU A 360 19.20 -5.13 5.90
CA LEU A 360 19.88 -6.30 5.34
C LEU A 360 21.40 -6.22 5.48
N GLU A 361 21.96 -5.04 5.67
CA GLU A 361 23.40 -4.87 5.91
C GLU A 361 23.82 -5.37 7.31
N SER A 362 22.88 -5.36 8.27
CA SER A 362 23.09 -5.76 9.66
C SER A 362 22.90 -7.28 9.89
N LEU A 363 22.03 -7.90 9.09
CA LEU A 363 21.66 -9.31 9.15
C LEU A 363 22.62 -10.17 8.32
#